data_AF-L0R619-F1
#
_entry.id   AF-L0R619-F1
#
_cell.length_a   1.000
_cell.length_b   1.000
_cell.length_c   1.000
_cell.angle_alpha   90.00
_cell.angle_beta   90.00
_cell.angle_gamma   90.00
#
_symmetry.space_group_name_H-M   'P 1'
#
loop_
_entity.id
_entity.type
_entity.pdbx_description
1 polymer ?
#
loop_
_entity_poly.entity_id
_entity_poly.type
_entity_poly.pdbx_seq_one_letter_code
_entity_poly.pdbx_strand_id
1 'polypeptide(L)'
;MNRRILLILVAAIFATVASFAVFQEAGSAEDVPRISIEQLKRKLGSDNLVIIDARSGSDWRGSEFMIEGAVRGKAGQEKQWAKNLHKDAEIVVYCA
;
A
#
# COMPACT_ATOMS: atom_id res chain seq x y z
N MET A 1 12.58 0.33 50.15
CA MET A 1 12.00 1.00 48.97
C MET A 1 10.48 1.05 49.14
N ASN A 2 9.86 2.23 49.07
CA ASN A 2 8.44 2.39 49.40
C ASN A 2 7.57 1.66 48.37
N ARG A 3 6.58 0.87 48.81
CA ARG A 3 5.66 0.13 47.92
C ARG A 3 5.04 1.00 46.83
N ARG A 4 4.82 2.29 47.11
CA ARG A 4 4.34 3.30 46.15
C ARG A 4 5.34 3.61 45.04
N ILE A 5 6.64 3.70 45.37
CA ILE A 5 7.71 3.93 44.39
C ILE A 5 7.85 2.70 43.48
N LEU A 6 7.75 1.49 44.05
CA LEU A 6 7.79 0.25 43.28
C LEU A 6 6.62 0.16 42.28
N LEU A 7 5.40 0.53 42.69
CA LEU A 7 4.23 0.51 41.80
C LEU A 7 4.33 1.53 40.66
N ILE A 8 4.87 2.72 40.91
CA ILE A 8 5.08 3.75 39.86
C ILE A 8 6.10 3.26 38.83
N LEU A 9 7.19 2.62 39.28
CA LEU A 9 8.20 2.07 38.37
C LEU A 9 7.63 0.93 37.51
N VAL A 10 6.83 0.04 38.09
CA VAL A 10 6.19 -1.04 37.33
C VAL A 10 5.20 -0.48 36.30
N ALA A 11 4.40 0.52 36.66
CA ALA A 11 3.46 1.17 35.74
C ALA A 11 4.18 1.89 34.58
N ALA A 12 5.30 2.56 34.88
CA ALA A 12 6.12 3.22 33.87
C ALA A 12 6.74 2.22 32.87
N ILE A 13 7.22 1.07 33.37
CA ILE A 13 7.75 -0.02 32.51
C ILE A 13 6.64 -0.61 31.64
N PHE A 14 5.44 -0.79 32.19
CA PHE A 14 4.31 -1.31 31.41
C PHE A 14 3.87 -0.32 30.31
N ALA A 15 3.85 0.98 30.63
CA ALA A 15 3.52 2.03 29.67
C ALA A 15 4.55 2.13 28.53
N THR A 16 5.85 2.00 28.83
CA THR A 16 6.88 2.00 27.79
C THR A 16 6.80 0.75 26.91
N VAL A 17 6.61 -0.44 27.47
CA VAL A 17 6.46 -1.67 26.68
C VAL A 17 5.22 -1.62 25.77
N ALA A 18 4.09 -1.11 26.28
CA ALA A 18 2.88 -0.94 25.48
C ALA A 18 3.07 0.02 24.30
N SER A 19 3.92 1.05 24.44
CA SER A 19 4.20 1.98 23.34
C SER A 19 5.00 1.36 22.18
N PHE A 20 5.81 0.32 22.44
CA PHE A 20 6.54 -0.40 21.40
C PHE A 20 5.66 -1.37 20.59
N ALA A 21 4.57 -1.87 21.16
CA ALA A 21 3.64 -2.79 20.49
C ALA A 21 2.74 -2.11 19.42
N VAL A 22 2.78 -0.77 19.32
CA VAL A 22 1.99 0.01 18.36
C VAL A 22 2.81 0.40 17.13
N PHE A 23 4.11 0.10 17.09
CA PHE A 23 4.88 0.25 15.86
C PHE A 23 4.40 -0.81 14.87
N GLN A 24 3.56 -0.38 13.92
CA GLN A 24 3.23 -1.18 12.75
C GLN A 24 4.54 -1.60 12.08
N GLU A 25 4.68 -2.90 11.82
CA GLU A 25 5.70 -3.42 10.92
C GLU A 25 5.64 -2.61 9.63
N ALA A 26 6.69 -1.83 9.36
CA ALA A 26 6.88 -1.25 8.05
C ALA A 26 7.14 -2.44 7.11
N GLY A 27 6.12 -2.85 6.37
CA GLY A 27 6.21 -3.99 5.46
C GLY A 27 7.41 -3.85 4.52
N SER A 28 8.16 -4.94 4.33
CA SER A 28 9.27 -4.94 3.39
C SER A 28 8.73 -4.80 1.97
N ALA A 29 9.47 -4.13 1.09
CA ALA A 29 9.13 -4.06 -0.34
C ALA A 29 9.10 -5.45 -1.01
N GLU A 30 9.75 -6.45 -0.41
CA GLU A 30 9.70 -7.86 -0.83
C GLU A 30 8.35 -8.52 -0.54
N ASP A 31 7.59 -8.03 0.45
CA ASP A 31 6.33 -8.65 0.88
C ASP A 31 5.14 -8.25 0.01
N VAL A 32 5.33 -7.33 -0.95
CA VAL A 32 4.26 -6.88 -1.84
C VAL A 32 4.03 -7.91 -2.94
N PRO A 33 2.84 -8.53 -3.03
CA PRO A 33 2.54 -9.52 -4.07
C PRO A 33 2.74 -8.93 -5.47
N ARG A 34 3.41 -9.69 -6.33
CA ARG A 34 3.62 -9.32 -7.73
C ARG A 34 2.87 -10.27 -8.66
N ILE A 35 2.50 -9.73 -9.81
CA ILE A 35 1.88 -10.48 -10.91
C ILE A 35 2.81 -10.45 -12.13
N SER A 36 2.93 -11.58 -12.83
CA SER A 36 3.68 -11.65 -14.08
C SER A 36 2.92 -10.96 -15.22
N ILE A 37 3.64 -10.55 -16.27
CA ILE A 37 3.05 -9.94 -17.46
C ILE A 37 2.03 -10.89 -18.10
N GLU A 38 2.34 -12.18 -18.19
CA GLU A 38 1.49 -13.21 -18.77
C GLU A 38 0.23 -13.44 -17.93
N GLN A 39 0.36 -13.40 -16.60
CA GLN A 39 -0.77 -13.49 -15.68
C GLN A 39 -1.71 -12.29 -15.84
N LEU A 40 -1.16 -11.08 -15.92
CA LEU A 40 -1.95 -9.87 -16.15
C LEU A 40 -2.65 -9.90 -17.51
N LYS A 41 -1.94 -10.29 -18.58
CA LYS A 41 -2.52 -10.43 -19.93
C LYS A 41 -3.73 -11.36 -19.97
N ARG A 42 -3.69 -12.48 -19.22
CA ARG A 42 -4.83 -13.41 -19.12
C ARG A 42 -6.06 -12.83 -18.41
N LYS A 43 -5.88 -11.77 -17.63
CA LYS A 43 -6.94 -11.11 -16.85
C LYS A 43 -7.46 -9.84 -17.51
N LEU A 44 -6.82 -9.35 -18.58
CA LEU A 44 -7.28 -8.15 -19.30
C LEU A 44 -8.73 -8.34 -19.76
N GLY A 45 -9.56 -7.32 -19.56
CA GLY A 45 -10.98 -7.35 -19.87
C GLY A 45 -11.87 -8.00 -18.79
N SER A 46 -11.30 -8.48 -17.69
CA SER A 46 -12.09 -8.93 -16.52
C SER A 46 -12.76 -7.73 -15.83
N ASP A 47 -14.06 -7.84 -15.54
CA ASP A 47 -14.84 -6.79 -14.85
C ASP A 47 -14.31 -6.46 -13.45
N ASN A 48 -13.60 -7.41 -12.82
CA ASN A 48 -13.06 -7.23 -11.47
C ASN A 48 -11.61 -6.74 -11.44
N LEU A 49 -10.97 -6.52 -12.60
CA LEU A 49 -9.58 -6.06 -12.67
C LEU A 49 -9.53 -4.54 -12.83
N VAL A 50 -8.79 -3.87 -11.95
CA VAL A 50 -8.47 -2.44 -12.09
C VAL A 50 -6.96 -2.27 -12.20
N ILE A 51 -6.52 -1.63 -13.28
CA ILE A 51 -5.10 -1.36 -13.53
C ILE A 51 -4.83 0.12 -13.25
N ILE A 52 -3.86 0.40 -12.38
CA ILE A 52 -3.49 1.75 -11.96
C ILE A 52 -2.11 2.11 -12.54
N ASP A 53 -2.07 3.14 -13.38
CA ASP A 53 -0.81 3.77 -13.81
C ASP A 53 -0.35 4.77 -12.74
N ALA A 54 0.68 4.38 -11.98
CA ALA A 54 1.31 5.18 -10.94
C ALA A 54 2.62 5.87 -11.37
N ARG A 55 2.98 5.81 -12.66
CA ARG A 55 4.18 6.49 -13.19
C ARG A 55 4.16 7.98 -12.87
N SER A 56 5.31 8.62 -12.75
CA SER A 56 5.38 10.04 -12.38
C SER A 56 6.14 10.85 -13.43
N GLY A 57 6.02 12.18 -13.38
CA GLY A 57 6.86 13.08 -14.16
C GLY A 57 6.92 12.77 -15.66
N SER A 58 8.15 12.57 -16.16
CA SER A 58 8.45 12.23 -17.55
C SER A 58 8.01 10.82 -17.93
N ASP A 59 8.04 9.86 -17.01
CA ASP A 59 7.74 8.45 -17.30
C ASP A 59 6.26 8.27 -17.66
N TRP A 60 5.40 9.14 -17.14
CA TRP A 60 4.00 9.22 -17.56
C TRP A 60 3.81 10.10 -18.79
N ARG A 61 4.29 11.37 -18.77
CA ARG A 61 4.04 12.35 -19.84
C ARG A 61 4.67 11.99 -21.18
N GLY A 62 5.83 11.34 -21.14
CA GLY A 62 6.61 10.96 -22.31
C GLY A 62 6.27 9.56 -22.81
N SER A 63 5.31 8.86 -22.21
CA SER A 63 4.99 7.51 -22.64
C SER A 63 4.04 7.50 -23.83
N GLU A 64 4.46 6.80 -24.88
CA GLU A 64 3.65 6.54 -26.06
C GLU A 64 2.59 5.45 -25.81
N PHE A 65 2.82 4.59 -24.80
CA PHE A 65 2.00 3.41 -24.55
C PHE A 65 1.53 3.30 -23.10
N MET A 66 0.34 2.75 -22.91
CA MET A 66 -0.19 2.37 -21.61
C MET A 66 -0.75 0.96 -21.67
N ILE A 67 -0.89 0.31 -20.51
CA ILE A 67 -1.64 -0.94 -20.42
C ILE A 67 -3.12 -0.63 -20.72
N GLU A 68 -3.74 -1.44 -21.56
CA GLU A 68 -5.15 -1.28 -21.94
C GLU A 68 -6.05 -1.31 -20.70
N GLY A 69 -7.00 -0.38 -20.62
CA GLY A 69 -7.89 -0.23 -19.47
C GLY A 69 -7.26 0.41 -18.22
N ALA A 70 -5.97 0.79 -18.26
CA ALA A 70 -5.33 1.44 -17.13
C ALA A 70 -5.91 2.84 -16.87
N VAL A 71 -6.20 3.11 -15.60
CA VAL A 71 -6.61 4.42 -15.12
C VAL A 71 -5.46 5.12 -14.39
N ARG A 72 -5.47 6.44 -14.45
CA ARG A 72 -4.42 7.24 -13.83
C ARG A 72 -4.55 7.27 -12.30
N GLY A 73 -3.55 6.75 -11.59
CA GLY A 73 -3.45 6.87 -10.13
C GLY A 73 -2.10 7.42 -9.71
N LYS A 74 -1.98 8.75 -9.67
CA LYS A 74 -0.73 9.42 -9.29
C LYS A 74 -0.26 8.97 -7.89
N ALA A 75 1.00 8.57 -7.78
CA ALA A 75 1.63 8.27 -6.48
C ALA A 75 1.53 9.48 -5.53
N GLY A 76 1.22 9.21 -4.26
CA GLY A 76 0.90 10.21 -3.24
C GLY A 76 -0.55 10.72 -3.26
N GLN A 77 -1.38 10.23 -4.18
CA GLN A 77 -2.81 10.57 -4.27
C GLN A 77 -3.70 9.32 -4.14
N GLU A 78 -3.23 8.27 -3.45
CA GLU A 78 -3.91 6.99 -3.24
C GLU A 78 -5.30 7.18 -2.68
N LYS A 79 -5.41 8.03 -1.66
CA LYS A 79 -6.69 8.38 -1.05
C LYS A 79 -7.67 9.02 -2.03
N GLN A 80 -7.22 9.61 -3.13
CA GLN A 80 -8.09 10.23 -4.12
C GLN A 80 -8.56 9.20 -5.15
N TRP A 81 -7.64 8.47 -5.78
CA TRP A 81 -8.02 7.53 -6.83
C TRP A 81 -8.68 6.26 -6.28
N ALA A 82 -8.36 5.84 -5.05
CA ALA A 82 -8.97 4.66 -4.43
C ALA A 82 -10.43 4.87 -3.98
N LYS A 83 -10.94 6.10 -3.95
CA LYS A 83 -12.31 6.40 -3.47
C LYS A 83 -13.41 5.72 -4.27
N ASN A 84 -13.19 5.58 -5.56
CA ASN A 84 -14.20 5.08 -6.50
C ASN A 84 -13.99 3.61 -6.87
N LEU A 85 -12.99 2.95 -6.27
CA LEU A 85 -12.71 1.54 -6.53
C LEU A 85 -13.65 0.65 -5.70
N HIS A 86 -14.19 -0.38 -6.35
CA HIS A 86 -14.89 -1.44 -5.66
C HIS A 86 -13.95 -2.11 -4.65
N LYS A 87 -14.45 -2.43 -3.45
CA LYS A 87 -13.64 -3.02 -2.38
C LYS A 87 -13.13 -4.43 -2.72
N ASP A 88 -13.85 -5.12 -3.60
CA ASP A 88 -13.52 -6.48 -4.03
C ASP A 88 -12.73 -6.51 -5.35
N ALA A 89 -12.37 -5.32 -5.90
CA ALA A 89 -11.59 -5.23 -7.12
C ALA A 89 -10.17 -5.79 -6.91
N GLU A 90 -9.70 -6.56 -7.87
CA GLU A 90 -8.29 -6.92 -8.00
C GLU A 90 -7.55 -5.71 -8.56
N ILE A 91 -6.71 -5.07 -7.74
CA ILE A 91 -5.99 -3.85 -8.10
C ILE A 91 -4.55 -4.21 -8.45
N VAL A 92 -4.14 -3.87 -9.68
CA VAL A 92 -2.75 -3.99 -10.14
C VAL A 92 -2.18 -2.61 -10.37
N VAL A 93 -1.15 -2.24 -9.62
CA VAL A 93 -0.48 -0.95 -9.73
C VAL A 93 0.85 -1.14 -10.46
N TYR A 94 1.16 -0.29 -11.44
CA TYR A 94 2.45 -0.28 -12.12
C TYR A 94 3.11 1.10 -12.10
N CYS A 95 4.45 1.09 -12.13
CA CYS A 95 5.29 2.27 -12.25
C CYS A 95 6.28 2.10 -13.41
N ALA A 96 7.27 3.00 -13.51
CA ALA A 96 8.33 2.96 -14.54
C ALA A 96 9.28 1.78 -14.30
#